data_AF-A0A146F641-F1
#
_entry.id   AF-A0A146F641-F1
#
_cell.length_a   1.000
_cell.length_b   1.000
_cell.length_c   1.000
_cell.angle_alpha   90.00
_cell.angle_beta   90.00
_cell.angle_gamma   90.00
#
_symmetry.space_group_name_H-M   'P 1'
#
loop_
_entity.id
_entity.type
_entity.pdbx_description
1 polymer ?
#
loop_
_entity_poly.entity_id
_entity_poly.type
_entity_poly.pdbx_seq_one_letter_code
_entity_poly.pdbx_strand_id
1 'polypeptide(L)' 'MIANIVIGMAQNILWVAFSIHRYRKYGKEWMAWPGLIVVWIILAMSLELLDFPPWHELIDAHSLWHLGTVIPTAWWYL' A
#
# COMPACT_ATOMS: atom_id res chain seq x y z
N MET A 1 0.33 20.42 -2.11
CA MET A 1 -0.02 19.08 -2.64
C MET A 1 1.17 18.38 -3.29
N ILE A 2 1.89 19.01 -4.23
CA ILE A 2 3.05 18.39 -4.93
C ILE A 2 4.14 17.90 -3.97
N ALA A 3 4.52 18.68 -2.96
CA ALA A 3 5.52 18.26 -1.98
C ALA A 3 5.16 16.94 -1.27
N ASN A 4 3.88 16.77 -0.89
CA ASN A 4 3.39 15.54 -0.26
C ASN A 4 3.47 14.35 -1.20
N ILE A 5 3.13 14.56 -2.49
CA ILE A 5 3.21 13.51 -3.52
C ILE A 5 4.67 13.09 -3.68
N VAL A 6 5.59 14.05 -3.85
CA VAL A 6 7.02 13.77 -4.02
C VAL A 6 7.60 13.02 -2.82
N ILE A 7 7.33 13.49 -1.61
CA ILE A 7 7.82 12.85 -0.37
C ILE A 7 7.20 11.46 -0.22
N GLY A 8 5.89 11.31 -0.47
CA GLY A 8 5.20 10.02 -0.39
C GLY A 8 5.75 8.99 -1.39
N MET A 9 6.01 9.41 -2.63
CA MET A 9 6.64 8.55 -3.64
C MET A 9 8.07 8.16 -3.26
N ALA A 10 8.87 9.11 -2.77
CA ALA A 10 10.22 8.82 -2.30
C ALA A 10 10.21 7.82 -1.13
N GLN A 11 9.30 7.99 -0.17
CA GLN A 11 9.11 7.06 0.95
C GLN A 11 8.76 5.65 0.46
N ASN A 12 7.85 5.50 -0.49
CA ASN A 12 7.45 4.20 -1.05
C ASN A 12 8.63 3.50 -1.74
N ILE A 13 9.42 4.24 -2.53
CA ILE A 13 10.62 3.71 -3.20
C ILE A 13 11.65 3.22 -2.16
N LEU A 14 11.88 4.01 -1.09
CA LEU A 14 12.82 3.65 -0.03
C LEU A 14 12.40 2.36 0.70
N TRP A 15 11.11 2.20 1.00
CA TRP A 15 10.61 0.98 1.65
C TRP A 15 10.77 -0.27 0.79
N VAL A 16 10.45 -0.18 -0.50
CA VAL A 16 10.65 -1.28 -1.45
C VAL A 16 12.13 -1.61 -1.59
N ALA A 17 12.99 -0.61 -1.76
CA ALA A 17 14.44 -0.81 -1.88
C ALA A 17 15.04 -1.44 -0.61
N PHE A 18 14.62 -0.97 0.57
CA PHE A 18 15.02 -1.53 1.85
C PHE A 18 14.60 -3.00 1.99
N SER A 19 13.35 -3.30 1.65
CA SER A 19 12.80 -4.65 1.72
C SER A 19 13.55 -5.62 0.82
N ILE A 20 13.83 -5.24 -0.43
CA ILE A 20 14.61 -6.05 -1.38
C ILE A 20 16.04 -6.25 -0.88
N HIS A 21 16.71 -5.19 -0.42
CA HIS A 21 18.08 -5.27 0.08
C HIS A 21 18.19 -6.24 1.27
N ARG A 22 17.26 -6.14 2.23
CA ARG A 22 17.26 -7.00 3.42
C ARG A 22 16.93 -8.44 3.09
N TYR A 23 15.91 -8.66 2.25
CA TYR A 23 15.54 -10.00 1.80
C TYR A 23 16.71 -10.70 1.09
N ARG A 24 17.41 -10.01 0.18
CA ARG A 24 18.58 -10.58 -0.52
C ARG A 24 19.76 -10.88 0.40
N LYS A 25 19.95 -10.11 1.48
CA LYS A 25 21.08 -10.28 2.40
C LYS A 25 20.88 -11.42 3.41
N TYR A 26 19.65 -11.62 3.88
CA TYR A 26 19.39 -12.57 4.99
C TYR A 26 18.43 -13.70 4.63
N GLY A 27 17.73 -13.62 3.49
CA GLY A 27 16.86 -14.68 2.98
C GLY A 27 15.60 -14.95 3.82
N LYS A 28 15.23 -14.06 4.76
CA LYS A 28 14.05 -14.25 5.61
C LYS A 28 12.81 -13.62 4.97
N GLU A 29 11.74 -14.38 4.86
CA GLU A 29 10.48 -13.97 4.21
C GLU A 29 9.85 -12.71 4.80
N TRP A 30 9.88 -12.55 6.13
CA TRP A 30 9.33 -11.36 6.79
C TRP A 30 10.01 -10.04 6.41
N MET A 31 11.22 -10.10 5.84
CA MET A 31 11.91 -8.91 5.33
C MET A 31 11.30 -8.37 4.03
N ALA A 32 10.49 -9.18 3.34
CA ALA A 32 9.72 -8.77 2.17
C ALA A 32 8.43 -7.99 2.53
N TRP A 33 7.95 -8.10 3.78
CA TRP A 33 6.67 -7.54 4.21
C TRP A 33 6.53 -6.03 3.97
N PRO A 34 7.54 -5.18 4.27
CA PRO A 34 7.40 -3.74 4.01
C PRO A 34 7.19 -3.41 2.53
N GLY A 35 7.86 -4.13 1.62
CA GLY A 35 7.67 -3.96 0.19
C GLY A 35 6.27 -4.40 -0.27
N LEU A 36 5.79 -5.53 0.25
CA LEU A 36 4.44 -6.02 -0.05
C LEU A 36 3.34 -5.08 0.46
N ILE A 37 3.54 -4.50 1.65
CA ILE A 37 2.63 -3.50 2.23
C ILE A 37 2.57 -2.24 1.36
N VAL A 38 3.69 -1.75 0.84
CA VAL A 38 3.71 -0.61 -0.09
C VAL A 38 2.93 -0.92 -1.36
N VAL A 39 3.15 -2.08 -1.96
CA VAL A 39 2.41 -2.50 -3.17
C VAL A 39 0.91 -2.57 -2.89
N TRP A 40 0.52 -3.14 -1.74
CA TRP A 40 -0.88 -3.20 -1.32
C TRP A 40 -1.51 -1.81 -1.18
N ILE A 41 -0.83 -0.86 -0.54
CA ILE A 41 -1.34 0.50 -0.37
C ILE A 41 -1.51 1.19 -1.73
N ILE A 42 -0.60 0.99 -2.68
CA ILE A 42 -0.73 1.53 -4.05
C ILE A 42 -1.97 0.94 -4.75
N LEU A 43 -2.20 -0.37 -4.60
CA LEU A 43 -3.39 -1.03 -5.16
C LEU A 43 -4.67 -0.50 -4.50
N ALA A 44 -4.70 -0.35 -3.18
CA ALA A 44 -5.86 0.22 -2.50
C ALA A 44 -6.12 1.66 -2.97
N MET A 45 -5.08 2.49 -3.07
CA MET A 45 -5.20 3.86 -3.60
C MET A 45 -5.69 3.95 -5.04
N SER A 46 -5.47 2.90 -5.85
CA SER A 46 -6.03 2.87 -7.21
C SER A 46 -7.55 2.86 -7.23
N LEU A 47 -8.21 2.34 -6.19
CA LEU A 47 -9.67 2.37 -6.06
C LEU A 47 -10.17 3.82 -5.95
N GLU A 48 -9.54 4.62 -5.10
CA GLU A 48 -9.85 6.04 -4.94
C GLU A 48 -9.58 6.85 -6.23
N LEU A 49 -8.50 6.54 -6.95
CA LEU A 49 -8.06 7.32 -8.11
C LEU A 49 -8.82 6.98 -9.40
N LEU A 50 -9.10 5.70 -9.63
CA LEU A 50 -9.79 5.26 -10.83
C LEU A 50 -11.30 5.41 -10.70
N ASP A 51 -11.81 5.22 -9.48
CA ASP A 51 -13.21 5.33 -9.08
C ASP A 51 -14.17 4.45 -9.92
N PHE A 52 -15.31 4.08 -9.35
CA PHE A 52 -16.35 3.37 -10.09
C PHE A 52 -17.72 3.60 -9.46
N PRO A 53 -18.81 3.59 -10.25
CA PRO A 53 -20.15 3.82 -9.73
C PRO A 53 -20.53 2.75 -8.69
N PRO A 54 -21.21 3.13 -7.59
CA PRO A 54 -21.52 2.24 -6.49
C PRO A 54 -22.36 1.04 -6.96
N TRP A 55 -21.90 -0.15 -6.63
CA TRP A 55 -22.66 -1.37 -6.90
C TRP A 55 -23.82 -1.48 -5.92
N HIS A 56 -25.04 -1.56 -6.46
CA HIS A 56 -26.30 -1.60 -5.69
C HIS A 56 -26.45 -0.42 -4.71
N GLU A 57 -25.82 0.73 -5.00
CA GLU A 57 -25.80 1.91 -4.12
C GLU A 57 -25.19 1.65 -2.73
N LEU A 58 -24.46 0.54 -2.57
CA LEU A 58 -23.95 0.06 -1.28
C LEU A 58 -22.42 -0.03 -1.23
N ILE A 59 -21.78 -0.53 -2.30
CA ILE A 59 -20.32 -0.71 -2.37
C ILE A 59 -19.76 0.19 -3.44
N ASP A 60 -19.02 1.21 -3.03
CA ASP A 60 -18.28 2.13 -3.90
C ASP A 60 -16.77 1.92 -3.80
N ALA A 61 -16.02 2.61 -4.65
CA ALA A 61 -14.56 2.55 -4.64
C ALA A 61 -13.97 3.07 -3.31
N HIS A 62 -14.61 4.07 -2.71
CA HIS A 62 -14.14 4.72 -1.48
C HIS A 62 -14.23 3.82 -0.24
N SER A 63 -15.35 3.10 -0.07
CA SER A 63 -15.52 2.11 1.01
C SER A 63 -14.55 0.94 0.86
N LEU A 64 -14.28 0.49 -0.36
CA LEU A 64 -13.25 -0.52 -0.62
C LEU A 64 -11.84 0.01 -0.38
N TRP A 65 -11.56 1.29 -0.66
CA TRP A 65 -10.30 1.93 -0.30
C TRP A 65 -10.07 1.96 1.21
N HIS A 66 -11.08 2.35 1.99
CA HIS A 66 -11.03 2.29 3.45
C HIS A 66 -10.78 0.87 3.96
N LEU A 67 -11.51 -0.11 3.43
CA LEU A 67 -11.30 -1.52 3.79
C LEU A 67 -9.88 -1.99 3.44
N GLY A 68 -9.39 -1.64 2.25
CA GLY A 68 -8.08 -2.02 1.74
C GLY A 68 -6.90 -1.40 2.51
N THR A 69 -7.08 -0.25 3.15
CA THR A 69 -6.01 0.44 3.91
C THR A 69 -5.93 0.04 5.39
N VAL A 70 -6.99 -0.52 5.97
CA VAL A 70 -6.97 -1.06 7.34
C VAL A 70 -6.10 -2.32 7.45
N ILE A 71 -6.16 -3.20 6.45
CA ILE A 71 -5.49 -4.51 6.47
C ILE A 71 -3.95 -4.39 6.60
N PRO A 72 -3.26 -3.55 5.80
CA PRO A 72 -1.81 -3.38 5.94
C PRO A 72 -1.38 -2.81 7.30
N THR A 73 -2.24 -2.01 7.93
CA THR A 73 -1.98 -1.47 9.28
C THR A 73 -1.97 -2.62 10.30
N ALA A 74 -2.95 -3.52 10.23
CA ALA A 74 -2.94 -4.71 11.08
C ALA A 74 -1.73 -5.60 10.79
N TRP A 75 -1.41 -5.86 9.51
CA TRP A 75 -0.24 -6.66 9.12
C TRP A 75 1.07 -6.07 9.67
N TRP A 76 1.25 -4.76 9.70
CA TRP A 76 2.47 -4.14 10.21
C TRP A 76 2.77 -4.46 11.69
N TYR A 77 1.73 -4.66 12.51
CA TYR A 77 1.85 -4.85 13.97
C TYR A 77 1.66 -6.30 14.43
N LEU A 78 1.35 -7.23 13.52
CA LEU A 78 1.24 -8.67 13.78
C LEU A 78 2.59 -9.37 13.54
#